data_AF-A0A2K4L0V2-F1
#
_entry.id   AF-A0A2K4L0V2-F1
#
_cell.length_a   1.000
_cell.length_b   1.000
_cell.length_c   1.000
_cell.angle_alpha   90.00
_cell.angle_beta   90.00
_cell.angle_gamma   90.00
#
_symmetry.space_group_name_H-M   'P 1'
#
loop_
_entity.id
_entity.type
_entity.pdbx_description
1 polymer ?
#
loop_
_entity_poly.entity_id
_entity_poly.type
_entity_poly.pdbx_seq_one_letter_code
_entity_poly.pdbx_strand_id
1 'polypeptide(L)'
;MNANQALIVVQRLLFNAGSRLKLRLVSHVGADYWSFSVVGRGRMGKKVIVPFIQVTDGFRILGILDQTGRNAHWLFNGQAGTGCRQIAHYGDQGRTVVYHSKQHLTEWYGRSVGSADLSSACKQIIACAPDQETLVLRDLEYERDDQRIELPSTCQADVVQRCMDGEIVPVQVEHYERLIKEFGVAVRFGSGEYCGQLMSIDTSKVLLAGQFMAA
;
A
#
# COMPACT_ATOMS: atom_id res chain seq x y z
N MET A 1 7.02 6.91 4.64
CA MET A 1 6.13 6.28 3.63
C MET A 1 4.95 7.20 3.33
N ASN A 2 4.62 7.43 2.05
CA ASN A 2 3.44 8.23 1.66
C ASN A 2 2.18 7.34 1.47
N ALA A 3 1.01 7.96 1.26
CA ALA A 3 -0.25 7.24 1.08
C ALA A 3 -0.28 6.37 -0.20
N ASN A 4 0.52 6.71 -1.22
CA ASN A 4 0.64 5.95 -2.45
C ASN A 4 1.41 4.64 -2.22
N GLN A 5 2.50 4.67 -1.45
CA GLN A 5 3.20 3.45 -1.04
C GLN A 5 2.30 2.58 -0.13
N ALA A 6 1.49 3.19 0.74
CA ALA A 6 0.51 2.46 1.56
C ALA A 6 -0.50 1.69 0.70
N LEU A 7 -1.02 2.31 -0.37
CA LEU A 7 -1.90 1.65 -1.35
C LEU A 7 -1.25 0.38 -1.92
N ILE A 8 0.03 0.47 -2.29
CA ILE A 8 0.78 -0.64 -2.88
C ILE A 8 1.00 -1.77 -1.87
N VAL A 9 1.39 -1.44 -0.64
CA VAL A 9 1.51 -2.40 0.47
C VAL A 9 0.20 -3.15 0.67
N VAL A 10 -0.91 -2.42 0.79
CA VAL A 10 -2.22 -3.02 1.05
C VAL A 10 -2.68 -3.89 -0.13
N GLN A 11 -2.38 -3.49 -1.36
CA GLN A 11 -2.70 -4.29 -2.53
C GLN A 11 -1.93 -5.63 -2.55
N ARG A 12 -0.65 -5.64 -2.14
CA ARG A 12 0.14 -6.87 -1.95
C ARG A 12 -0.45 -7.77 -0.87
N LEU A 13 -0.88 -7.19 0.24
CA LEU A 13 -1.49 -7.95 1.34
C LEU A 13 -2.85 -8.55 0.93
N LEU A 14 -3.67 -7.80 0.20
CA LEU A 14 -4.91 -8.33 -0.40
C LEU A 14 -4.62 -9.47 -1.37
N PHE A 15 -3.60 -9.33 -2.21
CA PHE A 15 -3.17 -10.38 -3.14
C PHE A 15 -2.76 -11.65 -2.38
N ASN A 16 -1.95 -11.52 -1.33
CA ASN A 16 -1.55 -12.64 -0.47
C ASN A 16 -2.74 -13.29 0.27
N ALA A 17 -3.75 -12.51 0.64
CA ALA A 17 -4.99 -13.01 1.22
C ALA A 17 -5.94 -13.65 0.19
N GLY A 18 -5.53 -13.81 -1.08
CA GLY A 18 -6.36 -14.35 -2.16
C GLY A 18 -7.47 -13.42 -2.63
N SER A 19 -7.47 -12.16 -2.19
CA SER A 19 -8.47 -11.18 -2.55
C SER A 19 -8.19 -10.58 -3.94
N ARG A 20 -9.23 -10.53 -4.77
CA ARG A 20 -9.18 -9.89 -6.10
C ARG A 20 -9.55 -8.42 -6.07
N LEU A 21 -9.79 -7.84 -4.89
CA LEU A 21 -10.13 -6.43 -4.75
C LEU A 21 -8.97 -5.57 -5.26
N LYS A 22 -9.32 -4.58 -6.06
CA LYS A 22 -8.41 -3.57 -6.58
C LYS A 22 -8.68 -2.26 -5.86
N LEU A 23 -7.65 -1.63 -5.35
CA LEU A 23 -7.77 -0.40 -4.57
C LEU A 23 -7.39 0.83 -5.38
N ARG A 24 -7.98 1.96 -4.99
CA ARG A 24 -7.54 3.30 -5.38
C ARG A 24 -7.47 4.18 -4.15
N LEU A 25 -6.58 5.17 -4.16
CA LEU A 25 -6.47 6.08 -3.03
C LEU A 25 -7.77 6.87 -2.84
N VAL A 26 -8.21 6.96 -1.59
CA VAL A 26 -9.17 7.97 -1.14
C VAL A 26 -8.49 8.75 -0.04
N SER A 27 -8.60 10.07 -0.11
CA SER A 27 -7.88 11.08 0.67
C SER A 27 -8.21 11.08 2.18
N HIS A 28 -8.17 9.94 2.87
CA HIS A 28 -8.29 9.93 4.33
C HIS A 28 -7.33 8.91 4.96
N VAL A 29 -6.24 9.45 5.51
CA VAL A 29 -5.32 8.77 6.42
C VAL A 29 -5.72 9.23 7.82
N GLY A 30 -6.30 8.34 8.62
CA GLY A 30 -6.44 8.59 10.05
C GLY A 30 -5.09 8.42 10.74
N ALA A 31 -4.99 8.84 12.01
CA ALA A 31 -3.74 8.67 12.79
C ALA A 31 -3.29 7.19 12.84
N ASP A 32 -4.26 6.27 12.93
CA ASP A 32 -4.03 4.84 13.19
C ASP A 32 -4.63 3.91 12.11
N TYR A 33 -5.05 4.45 10.97
CA TYR A 33 -5.59 3.63 9.88
C TYR A 33 -5.49 4.30 8.51
N TRP A 34 -5.39 3.46 7.46
CA TRP A 34 -5.61 3.89 6.08
C TRP A 34 -6.99 3.48 5.58
N SER A 35 -7.54 4.29 4.68
CA SER A 35 -8.80 4.01 4.00
C SER A 35 -8.62 4.14 2.48
N PHE A 36 -9.08 3.14 1.74
CA PHE A 36 -9.01 3.10 0.28
C PHE A 36 -10.40 2.85 -0.33
N SER A 37 -10.66 3.38 -1.53
CA SER A 37 -11.81 2.94 -2.31
C SER A 37 -11.49 1.66 -3.05
N VAL A 38 -12.52 0.87 -3.33
CA VAL A 38 -12.43 -0.27 -4.24
C VAL A 38 -12.74 0.21 -5.67
N VAL A 39 -11.85 -0.11 -6.61
CA VAL A 39 -12.04 0.15 -8.05
C VAL A 39 -13.30 -0.56 -8.55
N GLY A 40 -14.09 0.10 -9.38
CA GLY A 40 -15.36 -0.44 -9.91
C GLY A 40 -16.53 -0.47 -8.90
N ARG A 41 -16.32 -0.09 -7.64
CA ARG A 41 -17.41 0.17 -6.67
C ARG A 41 -17.49 1.69 -6.50
N GLY A 42 -18.61 2.30 -6.93
CA GLY A 42 -18.75 3.76 -7.08
C GLY A 42 -18.36 4.58 -5.83
N ARG A 43 -18.26 5.92 -5.97
CA ARG A 43 -17.70 6.85 -4.97
C ARG A 43 -18.30 6.74 -3.54
N MET A 44 -19.52 6.24 -3.41
CA MET A 44 -20.27 6.13 -2.15
C MET A 44 -20.23 4.73 -1.51
N GLY A 45 -19.66 3.73 -2.18
CA GLY A 45 -19.88 2.32 -1.86
C GLY A 45 -18.62 1.55 -1.51
N LYS A 46 -18.45 1.25 -0.23
CA LYS A 46 -17.44 0.35 0.36
C LYS A 46 -15.99 0.85 0.30
N LYS A 47 -15.37 0.90 1.48
CA LYS A 47 -13.97 1.28 1.68
C LYS A 47 -13.22 0.08 2.22
N VAL A 48 -11.94 -0.03 1.87
CA VAL A 48 -11.03 -0.91 2.59
C VAL A 48 -10.34 -0.12 3.68
N ILE A 49 -10.46 -0.56 4.93
CA ILE A 49 -9.84 0.05 6.09
C ILE A 49 -8.70 -0.85 6.56
N VAL A 50 -7.55 -0.24 6.83
CA VAL A 50 -6.34 -0.94 7.25
C VAL A 50 -5.83 -0.30 8.54
N PRO A 51 -6.21 -0.85 9.70
CA PRO A 51 -5.69 -0.38 10.98
C PRO A 51 -4.21 -0.77 11.15
N PHE A 52 -3.44 0.14 11.72
CA PHE A 52 -2.02 -0.06 12.01
C PHE A 52 -1.62 0.59 13.34
N ILE A 53 -0.49 0.13 13.89
CA ILE A 53 0.17 0.73 15.05
C ILE A 53 1.49 1.32 14.59
N GLN A 54 1.75 2.59 14.91
CA GLN A 54 3.06 3.19 14.68
C GLN A 54 4.05 2.67 15.72
N VAL A 55 5.24 2.30 15.28
CA VAL A 55 6.36 1.86 16.12
C VAL A 55 7.62 2.65 15.75
N THR A 56 8.65 2.56 16.57
CA THR A 56 9.86 3.39 16.45
C THR A 56 10.63 3.24 15.13
N ASP A 57 10.47 2.11 14.45
CA ASP A 57 11.17 1.75 13.22
C ASP A 57 10.24 1.58 12.02
N GLY A 58 8.94 1.91 12.17
CA GLY A 58 7.95 1.57 11.15
C GLY A 58 6.51 1.56 11.64
N PHE A 59 5.73 0.64 11.07
CA PHE A 59 4.35 0.40 11.51
C PHE A 59 3.98 -1.08 11.38
N ARG A 60 3.06 -1.50 12.23
CA ARG A 60 2.51 -2.86 12.27
C ARG A 60 1.07 -2.84 11.77
N ILE A 61 0.78 -3.62 10.73
CA ILE A 61 -0.57 -3.72 10.18
C ILE A 61 -1.32 -4.80 10.96
N LEU A 62 -2.52 -4.47 11.45
CA LEU A 62 -3.32 -5.36 12.30
C LEU A 62 -4.31 -6.21 11.50
N GLY A 63 -4.72 -5.74 10.33
CA GLY A 63 -5.69 -6.44 9.48
C GLY A 63 -6.13 -5.61 8.28
N ILE A 64 -7.02 -6.20 7.48
CA ILE A 64 -7.68 -5.56 6.35
C ILE A 64 -9.18 -5.79 6.49
N LEU A 65 -9.94 -4.71 6.45
CA LEU A 65 -11.39 -4.70 6.67
C LEU A 65 -12.11 -4.14 5.43
N ASP A 66 -13.20 -4.78 5.00
CA ASP A 66 -14.18 -4.23 4.05
C ASP A 66 -15.28 -3.50 4.83
N GLN A 67 -15.41 -2.19 4.65
CA GLN A 67 -16.49 -1.39 5.19
C GLN A 67 -17.78 -1.66 4.41
N THR A 68 -18.73 -2.35 5.04
CA THR A 68 -20.01 -2.74 4.45
C THR A 68 -21.20 -1.89 4.92
N GLY A 69 -21.05 -1.12 6.02
CA GLY A 69 -22.09 -0.27 6.60
C GLY A 69 -21.73 1.22 6.69
N ARG A 70 -22.76 2.09 6.84
CA ARG A 70 -22.58 3.56 7.01
C ARG A 70 -21.95 3.94 8.36
N ASN A 71 -22.23 3.17 9.42
CA ASN A 71 -21.71 3.40 10.78
C ASN A 71 -20.62 2.38 11.14
N ALA A 72 -19.76 2.09 10.16
CA ALA A 72 -18.71 1.10 10.35
C ALA A 72 -17.72 1.57 11.41
N HIS A 73 -17.49 0.73 12.41
CA HIS A 73 -16.46 0.92 13.41
C HIS A 73 -15.58 -0.32 13.47
N TRP A 74 -14.33 -0.11 13.85
CA TRP A 74 -13.38 -1.18 14.13
C TRP A 74 -13.18 -1.22 15.65
N LEU A 75 -12.95 -2.42 16.18
CA LEU A 75 -12.65 -2.61 17.59
C LEU A 75 -11.14 -2.50 17.79
N PHE A 76 -10.70 -2.28 19.03
CA PHE A 76 -9.28 -2.36 19.39
C PHE A 76 -8.68 -3.69 18.86
N ASN A 77 -7.38 -3.73 18.59
CA ASN A 77 -6.69 -4.96 18.17
C ASN A 77 -7.01 -5.49 16.76
N GLY A 78 -7.49 -4.62 15.85
CA GLY A 78 -7.73 -4.97 14.45
C GLY A 78 -8.92 -5.91 14.21
N GLN A 79 -9.79 -6.05 15.22
CA GLN A 79 -11.04 -6.81 15.11
C GLN A 79 -12.11 -5.99 14.37
N ALA A 80 -12.88 -6.67 13.53
CA ALA A 80 -14.00 -6.05 12.84
C ALA A 80 -15.14 -5.76 13.83
N GLY A 81 -15.55 -4.50 13.94
CA GLY A 81 -16.77 -4.11 14.66
C GLY A 81 -17.99 -4.16 13.75
N THR A 82 -19.07 -3.46 14.15
CA THR A 82 -20.29 -3.41 13.33
C THR A 82 -20.03 -2.71 12.01
N GLY A 83 -20.60 -3.22 10.91
CA GLY A 83 -20.46 -2.60 9.58
C GLY A 83 -19.09 -2.76 8.92
N CYS A 84 -18.21 -3.58 9.50
CA CYS A 84 -16.94 -4.01 8.94
C CYS A 84 -16.96 -5.54 8.72
N ARG A 85 -16.36 -6.01 7.63
CA ARG A 85 -16.07 -7.43 7.41
C ARG A 85 -14.57 -7.61 7.35
N GLN A 86 -14.03 -8.56 8.09
CA GLN A 86 -12.61 -8.87 8.01
C GLN A 86 -12.27 -9.62 6.71
N ILE A 87 -11.30 -9.11 5.97
CA ILE A 87 -10.71 -9.76 4.78
C ILE A 87 -9.46 -10.53 5.19
N ALA A 88 -8.60 -9.91 5.99
CA ALA A 88 -7.38 -10.51 6.51
C ALA A 88 -7.14 -10.06 7.96
N HIS A 89 -6.61 -10.96 8.79
CA HIS A 89 -6.26 -10.67 10.19
C HIS A 89 -4.77 -10.91 10.40
N TYR A 90 -4.10 -9.92 10.99
CA TYR A 90 -2.67 -10.00 11.33
C TYR A 90 -2.42 -9.80 12.84
N GLY A 91 -3.44 -9.37 13.59
CA GLY A 91 -3.50 -9.34 15.06
C GLY A 91 -2.54 -8.38 15.75
N ASP A 92 -2.59 -8.38 17.09
CA ASP A 92 -1.79 -7.57 18.03
C ASP A 92 -0.30 -7.88 17.94
N GLN A 93 0.01 -9.09 17.46
CA GLN A 93 1.37 -9.53 17.25
C GLN A 93 1.96 -9.00 15.94
N GLY A 94 1.17 -8.30 15.11
CA GLY A 94 1.68 -7.52 13.98
C GLY A 94 2.50 -8.38 13.03
N ARG A 95 1.91 -9.48 12.53
CA ARG A 95 2.55 -10.39 11.55
C ARG A 95 3.00 -9.69 10.28
N THR A 96 2.53 -8.47 10.05
CA THR A 96 2.91 -7.64 8.92
C THR A 96 3.50 -6.34 9.44
N VAL A 97 4.79 -6.15 9.19
CA VAL A 97 5.54 -4.96 9.58
C VAL A 97 6.02 -4.27 8.32
N VAL A 98 6.01 -2.95 8.30
CA VAL A 98 6.80 -2.21 7.32
C VAL A 98 7.85 -1.43 8.08
N TYR A 99 9.10 -1.71 7.75
CA TYR A 99 10.25 -0.98 8.25
C TYR A 99 10.47 0.27 7.41
N HIS A 100 10.73 1.38 8.09
CA HIS A 100 11.18 2.60 7.44
C HIS A 100 12.62 2.46 6.95
N SER A 101 12.93 3.13 5.83
CA SER A 101 14.28 3.20 5.33
C SER A 101 15.20 3.93 6.31
N LYS A 102 16.50 3.63 6.23
CA LYS A 102 17.55 4.35 6.96
C LYS A 102 17.49 5.86 6.70
N GLN A 103 17.26 6.26 5.44
CA GLN A 103 17.07 7.67 5.08
C GLN A 103 15.87 8.27 5.82
N HIS A 104 14.70 7.62 5.76
CA HIS A 104 13.49 8.12 6.42
C HIS A 104 13.69 8.28 7.93
N LEU A 105 14.28 7.29 8.59
CA LEU A 105 14.53 7.34 10.04
C LEU A 105 15.56 8.41 10.40
N THR A 106 16.60 8.60 9.58
CA THR A 106 17.58 9.67 9.77
C THR A 106 16.92 11.05 9.69
N GLU A 107 16.05 11.27 8.71
CA GLU A 107 15.29 12.51 8.57
C GLU A 107 14.29 12.71 9.72
N TRP A 108 13.56 11.66 10.10
CA TRP A 108 12.56 11.68 11.17
C TRP A 108 13.21 12.05 12.51
N TYR A 109 14.25 11.32 12.89
CA TYR A 109 14.95 11.56 14.16
C TYR A 109 15.78 12.85 14.12
N GLY A 110 16.38 13.19 12.97
CA GLY A 110 17.15 14.43 12.80
C GLY A 110 16.30 15.71 12.83
N ARG A 111 15.02 15.64 12.48
CA ARG A 111 14.06 16.74 12.68
C ARG A 111 13.61 16.85 14.14
N SER A 112 13.58 15.74 14.86
CA SER A 112 13.09 15.65 16.24
C SER A 112 14.16 16.04 17.27
N VAL A 113 15.43 15.91 16.90
CA VAL A 113 16.59 16.25 17.75
C VAL A 113 17.50 17.11 16.90
N GLY A 114 17.55 18.42 17.15
CA GLY A 114 18.55 19.29 16.53
C GLY A 114 19.91 18.61 16.65
N SER A 115 20.68 18.60 15.55
CA SER A 115 21.74 17.63 15.20
C SER A 115 22.81 17.25 16.25
N ALA A 116 22.81 17.85 17.44
CA ALA A 116 23.64 17.48 18.57
C ALA A 116 22.97 16.37 19.41
N ASP A 117 23.34 15.13 19.06
CA ASP A 117 23.20 13.89 19.81
C ASP A 117 21.84 13.19 19.84
N LEU A 118 21.53 12.54 18.70
CA LEU A 118 20.71 11.34 18.69
C LEU A 118 21.15 10.35 19.77
N SER A 119 20.21 9.86 20.58
CA SER A 119 20.47 8.83 21.59
C SER A 119 21.11 7.59 20.96
N SER A 120 21.90 6.84 21.75
CA SER A 120 22.51 5.58 21.30
C SER A 120 21.48 4.59 20.75
N ALA A 121 20.28 4.56 21.34
CA ALA A 121 19.17 3.73 20.87
C ALA A 121 18.69 4.16 19.48
N CYS A 122 18.50 5.46 19.22
CA CYS A 122 18.13 5.96 17.89
C CYS A 122 19.20 5.66 16.84
N LYS A 123 20.48 5.83 17.20
CA LYS A 123 21.61 5.50 16.31
C LYS A 123 21.61 4.01 15.94
N GLN A 124 21.37 3.13 16.90
CA GLN A 124 21.24 1.68 16.65
C GLN A 124 20.04 1.34 15.77
N ILE A 125 18.87 1.95 16.02
CA ILE A 125 17.67 1.76 15.19
C ILE A 125 17.97 2.14 13.73
N ILE A 126 18.58 3.31 13.49
CA ILE A 126 18.96 3.76 12.15
C ILE A 126 19.98 2.81 11.51
N ALA A 127 20.98 2.35 12.28
CA ALA A 127 22.01 1.44 11.78
C ALA A 127 21.44 0.08 11.33
N CYS A 128 20.42 -0.42 12.03
CA CYS A 128 19.74 -1.68 11.71
C CYS A 128 18.64 -1.54 10.66
N ALA A 129 18.28 -0.32 10.26
CA ALA A 129 17.22 -0.08 9.29
C ALA A 129 17.62 -0.50 7.87
N PRO A 130 16.66 -0.99 7.06
CA PRO A 130 16.91 -1.31 5.66
C PRO A 130 17.22 -0.06 4.84
N ASP A 131 17.86 -0.22 3.68
CA ASP A 131 18.19 0.91 2.82
C ASP A 131 16.95 1.48 2.11
N GLN A 132 15.92 0.65 1.86
CA GLN A 132 14.60 1.05 1.34
C GLN A 132 13.48 0.63 2.29
N GLU A 133 12.33 1.30 2.23
CA GLU A 133 11.16 0.83 2.98
C GLU A 133 10.87 -0.63 2.62
N THR A 134 10.66 -1.46 3.63
CA THR A 134 10.58 -2.91 3.44
C THR A 134 9.37 -3.46 4.16
N LEU A 135 8.48 -4.14 3.42
CA LEU A 135 7.39 -4.93 3.96
C LEU A 135 7.90 -6.31 4.37
N VAL A 136 7.68 -6.68 5.62
CA VAL A 136 8.00 -8.00 6.17
C VAL A 136 6.72 -8.71 6.54
N LEU A 137 6.58 -9.92 6.01
CA LEU A 137 5.51 -10.85 6.33
C LEU A 137 6.10 -11.93 7.24
N ARG A 138 5.70 -11.91 8.52
CA ARG A 138 6.14 -12.85 9.53
C ARG A 138 5.13 -13.97 9.70
N ASP A 139 5.60 -15.20 9.58
CA ASP A 139 4.84 -16.36 10.02
C ASP A 139 5.31 -16.75 11.44
N LEU A 140 4.39 -16.61 12.40
CA LEU A 140 4.67 -16.92 13.81
C LEU A 140 4.51 -18.40 14.12
N GLU A 141 3.85 -19.18 13.25
CA GLU A 141 3.70 -20.62 13.46
C GLU A 141 5.02 -21.37 13.22
N TYR A 142 5.93 -20.77 12.45
CA TYR A 142 7.22 -21.37 12.11
C TYR A 142 8.44 -20.54 12.54
N GLU A 143 8.25 -19.40 13.20
CA GLU A 143 9.33 -18.45 13.60
C GLU A 143 10.33 -18.14 12.46
N ARG A 144 9.84 -18.09 11.22
CA ARG A 144 10.67 -17.75 10.05
C ARG A 144 10.27 -16.39 9.49
N ASP A 145 11.28 -15.56 9.25
CA ASP A 145 11.15 -14.32 8.49
C ASP A 145 11.01 -14.66 6.99
N ASP A 146 9.82 -15.11 6.56
CA ASP A 146 9.75 -15.80 5.26
C ASP A 146 9.57 -14.89 4.03
N GLN A 147 9.16 -13.62 4.17
CA GLN A 147 9.21 -12.71 3.02
C GLN A 147 9.53 -11.27 3.40
N ARG A 148 10.69 -10.79 2.92
CA ARG A 148 11.07 -9.38 2.92
C ARG A 148 10.89 -8.83 1.52
N ILE A 149 10.08 -7.80 1.40
CA ILE A 149 9.69 -7.19 0.13
C ILE A 149 10.10 -5.72 0.18
N GLU A 150 11.13 -5.37 -0.59
CA GLU A 150 11.47 -3.97 -0.82
C GLU A 150 10.30 -3.29 -1.51
N LEU A 151 9.86 -2.16 -0.95
CA LEU A 151 8.78 -1.36 -1.50
C LEU A 151 9.29 -0.53 -2.68
N PRO A 152 8.43 -0.27 -3.67
CA PRO A 152 8.75 0.67 -4.72
C PRO A 152 9.01 2.06 -4.16
N SER A 153 9.83 2.82 -4.89
CA SER A 153 10.09 4.23 -4.58
C SER A 153 8.82 5.06 -4.55
N THR A 154 8.85 6.19 -3.85
CA THR A 154 7.75 7.17 -3.84
C THR A 154 7.39 7.63 -5.25
N CYS A 155 8.39 7.87 -6.11
CA CYS A 155 8.18 8.26 -7.51
C CYS A 155 7.38 7.23 -8.29
N GLN A 156 7.70 5.94 -8.14
CA GLN A 156 6.92 4.86 -8.77
C GLN A 156 5.49 4.80 -8.23
N ALA A 157 5.32 4.98 -6.91
CA ALA A 157 4.00 5.01 -6.29
C ALA A 157 3.14 6.19 -6.77
N ASP A 158 3.76 7.35 -6.97
CA ASP A 158 3.10 8.56 -7.48
C ASP A 158 2.67 8.38 -8.95
N VAL A 159 3.48 7.70 -9.78
CA VAL A 159 3.10 7.33 -11.15
C VAL A 159 1.89 6.38 -11.16
N VAL A 160 1.85 5.39 -10.27
CA VAL A 160 0.68 4.51 -10.12
C VAL A 160 -0.56 5.34 -9.78
N GLN A 161 -0.45 6.28 -8.84
CA GLN A 161 -1.58 7.14 -8.47
C GLN A 161 -2.07 8.00 -9.64
N ARG A 162 -1.17 8.64 -10.40
CA ARG A 162 -1.52 9.40 -11.62
C ARG A 162 -2.28 8.54 -12.63
N CYS A 163 -1.85 7.28 -12.83
CA CYS A 163 -2.55 6.34 -13.68
C CYS A 163 -3.97 6.05 -13.17
N MET A 164 -4.13 5.88 -11.85
CA MET A 164 -5.44 5.67 -11.20
C MET A 164 -6.37 6.88 -11.29
N ASP A 165 -5.80 8.09 -11.43
CA ASP A 165 -6.53 9.33 -11.68
C ASP A 165 -6.90 9.52 -13.16
N GLY A 166 -6.51 8.58 -14.02
CA GLY A 166 -6.90 8.50 -15.42
C GLY A 166 -5.80 8.89 -16.41
N GLU A 167 -4.63 9.31 -15.93
CA GLU A 167 -3.51 9.65 -16.80
C GLU A 167 -2.91 8.41 -17.48
N ILE A 168 -2.37 8.62 -18.68
CA ILE A 168 -1.55 7.65 -19.39
C ILE A 168 -0.11 8.14 -19.30
N VAL A 169 0.74 7.39 -18.61
CA VAL A 169 2.09 7.85 -18.24
C VAL A 169 3.14 7.02 -18.98
N PRO A 170 4.03 7.62 -19.78
CA PRO A 170 5.18 6.92 -20.35
C PRO A 170 6.11 6.40 -19.24
N VAL A 171 6.51 5.14 -19.32
CA VAL A 171 7.37 4.50 -18.32
C VAL A 171 8.39 3.56 -18.95
N GLN A 172 9.48 3.32 -18.24
CA GLN A 172 10.37 2.20 -18.54
C GLN A 172 9.72 0.93 -17.98
N VAL A 173 9.24 0.05 -18.86
CA VAL A 173 8.41 -1.13 -18.53
C VAL A 173 9.04 -1.97 -17.41
N GLU A 174 10.33 -2.24 -17.53
CA GLU A 174 11.14 -3.03 -16.58
C GLU A 174 11.01 -2.53 -15.13
N HIS A 175 10.92 -1.22 -14.93
CA HIS A 175 10.80 -0.61 -13.60
C HIS A 175 9.41 -0.78 -12.97
N TYR A 176 8.40 -1.16 -13.75
CA TYR A 176 7.00 -1.26 -13.29
C TYR A 176 6.43 -2.67 -13.40
N GLU A 177 7.13 -3.61 -14.05
CA GLU A 177 6.65 -4.99 -14.16
C GLU A 177 6.42 -5.63 -12.79
N ARG A 178 7.36 -5.40 -11.87
CA ARG A 178 7.30 -5.91 -10.50
C ARG A 178 6.06 -5.40 -9.77
N LEU A 179 5.70 -4.13 -9.95
CA LEU A 179 4.50 -3.54 -9.33
C LEU A 179 3.24 -4.31 -9.72
N ILE A 180 3.07 -4.61 -11.01
CA ILE A 180 1.88 -5.29 -11.51
C ILE A 180 1.88 -6.76 -11.09
N LYS A 181 3.02 -7.46 -11.27
CA LYS A 181 3.13 -8.90 -11.03
C LYS A 181 3.14 -9.27 -9.55
N GLU A 182 3.90 -8.54 -8.74
CA GLU A 182 4.11 -8.86 -7.32
C GLU A 182 3.11 -8.17 -6.42
N PHE A 183 2.83 -6.89 -6.65
CA PHE A 183 1.94 -6.12 -5.77
C PHE A 183 0.49 -6.14 -6.24
N GLY A 184 0.21 -6.47 -7.51
CA GLY A 184 -1.16 -6.60 -8.00
C GLY A 184 -1.91 -5.26 -8.09
N VAL A 185 -1.22 -4.14 -8.28
CA VAL A 185 -1.84 -2.81 -8.46
C VAL A 185 -2.77 -2.76 -9.66
N ALA A 186 -3.74 -1.84 -9.62
CA ALA A 186 -4.82 -1.74 -10.60
C ALA A 186 -4.42 -0.97 -11.88
N VAL A 187 -3.17 -1.13 -12.31
CA VAL A 187 -2.60 -0.53 -13.50
C VAL A 187 -2.09 -1.62 -14.44
N ARG A 188 -1.90 -1.27 -15.71
CA ARG A 188 -1.39 -2.17 -16.75
C ARG A 188 -0.62 -1.40 -17.81
N PHE A 189 0.24 -2.11 -18.51
CA PHE A 189 0.87 -1.59 -19.72
C PHE A 189 -0.13 -1.50 -20.86
N GLY A 190 -0.04 -0.41 -21.62
CA GLY A 190 -0.76 -0.21 -22.88
C GLY A 190 -0.24 -1.13 -23.99
N SER A 191 -1.02 -1.21 -25.07
CA SER A 191 -0.72 -2.00 -26.26
C SER A 191 -0.93 -1.15 -27.53
N GLY A 192 -0.35 -1.56 -28.65
CA GLY A 192 -0.47 -0.81 -29.92
C GLY A 192 0.20 0.57 -29.80
N GLU A 193 -0.56 1.63 -30.10
CA GLU A 193 -0.08 3.02 -30.01
C GLU A 193 0.31 3.44 -28.58
N TYR A 194 -0.19 2.73 -27.55
CA TYR A 194 0.12 3.00 -26.14
C TYR A 194 1.26 2.10 -25.59
N CYS A 195 2.07 1.50 -26.47
CA CYS A 195 3.20 0.67 -26.04
C CYS A 195 4.21 1.50 -25.21
N GLY A 196 4.73 0.93 -24.11
CA GLY A 196 5.62 1.64 -23.20
C GLY A 196 4.94 2.66 -22.27
N GLN A 197 3.60 2.67 -22.24
CA GLN A 197 2.84 3.53 -21.34
C GLN A 197 2.11 2.71 -20.28
N LEU A 198 1.98 3.28 -19.09
CA LEU A 198 1.22 2.76 -17.96
C LEU A 198 -0.11 3.51 -17.83
N MET A 199 -1.18 2.79 -17.53
CA MET A 199 -2.51 3.37 -17.33
C MET A 199 -3.31 2.52 -16.35
N SER A 200 -4.39 3.07 -15.78
CA SER A 200 -5.31 2.25 -14.98
C SER A 200 -6.03 1.20 -15.85
N ILE A 201 -6.48 0.12 -15.18
CA ILE A 201 -7.33 -0.89 -15.83
C ILE A 201 -8.63 -0.26 -16.36
N ASP A 202 -9.19 0.75 -15.69
CA ASP A 202 -10.42 1.41 -16.12
C ASP A 202 -10.18 2.28 -17.36
N THR A 203 -9.10 3.06 -17.41
CA THR A 203 -8.69 3.82 -18.60
C THR A 203 -8.51 2.90 -19.80
N SER A 204 -7.83 1.77 -19.62
CA SER A 204 -7.64 0.78 -20.69
C SER A 204 -8.97 0.21 -21.22
N LYS A 205 -9.96 -0.04 -20.35
CA LYS A 205 -11.29 -0.51 -20.78
C LYS A 205 -12.03 0.54 -21.61
N VAL A 206 -11.93 1.82 -21.23
CA VAL A 206 -12.56 2.92 -21.98
C VAL A 206 -11.95 3.04 -23.37
N LEU A 207 -10.61 2.97 -23.48
CA LEU A 207 -9.93 3.02 -24.78
C LEU A 207 -10.33 1.85 -25.69
N LEU A 208 -10.38 0.63 -25.14
CA LEU A 208 -10.83 -0.54 -25.90
C LEU A 208 -12.28 -0.39 -26.37
N ALA A 209 -13.19 0.09 -25.50
CA ALA A 209 -14.57 0.33 -25.88
C ALA A 209 -14.71 1.38 -27.00
N GLY A 210 -13.90 2.45 -26.96
CA GLY A 210 -13.85 3.46 -28.01
C GLY A 210 -13.38 2.91 -29.36
N GLN A 211 -12.43 1.97 -29.37
CA GLN A 211 -11.96 1.31 -30.59
C GLN A 211 -13.05 0.44 -31.24
N PHE A 212 -13.90 -0.23 -30.44
CA PHE A 212 -15.01 -1.02 -30.97
C PHE A 212 -16.20 -0.20 -31.48
N MET A 213 -16.34 1.07 -31.08
CA MET A 213 -17.40 1.95 -31.61
C MET A 213 -16.97 2.73 -32.86
N ALA A 214 -15.67 2.77 -33.17
CA ALA A 214 -15.11 3.44 -34.34
C ALA A 214 -14.87 2.49 -35.54
N ALA A 215 -15.06 1.19 -35.35
CA ALA A 215 -14.94 0.13 -36.36
C ALA A 215 -16.33 -0.35 -36.82
#